data_AF-A0ABD5VB75-F1
#
_entry.id   AF-A0ABD5VB75-F1
#
_cell.length_a   1.000
_cell.length_b   1.000
_cell.length_c   1.000
_cell.angle_alpha   90.00
_cell.angle_beta   90.00
_cell.angle_gamma   90.00
#
_symmetry.space_group_name_H-M   'P 1'
#
loop_
_entity.id
_entity.type
_entity.pdbx_description
1 polymer ?
#
loop_
_entity_poly.entity_id
_entity_poly.type
_entity_poly.pdbx_seq_one_letter_code
_entity_poly.pdbx_strand_id
1 'polypeptide(L)'
;MSEASYAGSNEMHTEDELLADVLERSAEHPNWQPREKESSIHFDAKSDSYTITSFNRGIYRNLLKRDDFELKWLVGLAEDGTEERLETLKQAAERPALQIVGAVGTLPLSTLKMGAGRQSDHLSRVVGTY
;
A
#
# COMPACT_ATOMS: atom_id res chain seq x y z
N MET A 1 -42.59 -21.84 22.68
CA MET A 1 -41.14 -21.65 22.87
C MET A 1 -40.54 -21.71 21.49
N SER A 2 -40.12 -20.57 20.94
CA SER A 2 -39.59 -20.50 19.57
C SER A 2 -38.11 -20.13 19.63
N GLU A 3 -37.29 -20.99 19.05
CA GLU A 3 -35.85 -20.85 18.91
C GLU A 3 -35.53 -19.60 18.09
N ALA A 4 -34.75 -18.70 18.68
CA ALA A 4 -34.12 -17.61 17.96
C ALA A 4 -32.87 -18.17 17.27
N SER A 5 -33.01 -18.46 15.97
CA SER A 5 -31.87 -18.76 15.11
C SER A 5 -30.97 -17.53 15.04
N TYR A 6 -29.82 -17.58 15.72
CA TYR A 6 -28.69 -16.68 15.50
C TYR A 6 -28.15 -16.94 14.09
N ALA A 7 -28.68 -16.23 13.10
CA ALA A 7 -28.00 -16.02 11.83
C ALA A 7 -26.89 -15.01 12.10
N GLY A 8 -25.70 -15.50 12.46
CA GLY A 8 -24.49 -14.70 12.39
C GLY A 8 -24.27 -14.33 10.93
N SER A 9 -24.52 -13.07 10.58
CA SER A 9 -24.16 -12.52 9.28
C SER A 9 -22.64 -12.59 9.14
N ASN A 10 -22.17 -13.64 8.50
CA ASN A 10 -20.79 -13.75 8.05
C ASN A 10 -20.69 -12.89 6.78
N GLU A 11 -20.63 -11.57 6.97
CA GLU A 11 -20.47 -10.62 5.86
C GLU A 11 -19.12 -10.88 5.20
N MET A 12 -19.12 -11.65 4.11
CA MET A 12 -17.99 -11.70 3.20
C MET A 12 -17.89 -10.33 2.54
N HIS A 13 -17.04 -9.46 3.09
CA HIS A 13 -16.66 -8.24 2.40
C HIS A 13 -15.97 -8.62 1.09
N THR A 14 -16.44 -8.03 -0.01
CA THR A 14 -15.81 -8.14 -1.32
C THR A 14 -14.46 -7.42 -1.29
N GLU A 15 -13.54 -7.81 -2.20
CA GLU A 15 -12.21 -7.18 -2.27
C GLU A 15 -12.31 -5.66 -2.52
N ASP A 16 -13.32 -5.22 -3.27
CA ASP A 16 -13.62 -3.81 -3.52
C ASP A 16 -14.06 -3.06 -2.25
N GLU A 17 -14.87 -3.69 -1.39
CA GLU A 17 -15.29 -3.11 -0.10
C GLU A 17 -14.10 -3.00 0.86
N LEU A 18 -13.24 -4.02 0.90
CA LEU A 18 -12.01 -4.00 1.70
C LEU A 18 -11.05 -2.90 1.20
N LEU A 19 -10.92 -2.75 -0.11
CA LEU A 19 -10.11 -1.69 -0.71
C LEU A 19 -10.69 -0.31 -0.38
N ALA A 20 -12.01 -0.13 -0.45
CA ALA A 20 -12.67 1.12 -0.11
C ALA A 20 -12.39 1.54 1.34
N ASP A 21 -12.54 0.61 2.30
CA ASP A 21 -12.23 0.83 3.72
C ASP A 21 -10.75 1.22 3.94
N VAL A 22 -9.81 0.47 3.36
CA VAL A 22 -8.38 0.76 3.43
C VAL A 22 -8.06 2.15 2.85
N LEU A 23 -8.72 2.53 1.76
CA LEU A 23 -8.56 3.85 1.14
C LEU A 23 -9.14 4.98 1.99
N GLU A 24 -10.24 4.77 2.71
CA GLU A 24 -10.78 5.77 3.64
C GLU A 24 -9.81 6.03 4.80
N ARG A 25 -9.18 4.97 5.33
CA ARG A 25 -8.21 5.03 6.43
C ARG A 25 -6.78 5.41 6.02
N SER A 26 -6.56 5.67 4.73
CA SER A 26 -5.26 6.06 4.18
C SER A 26 -4.87 7.50 4.56
N ALA A 27 -3.83 7.63 5.38
CA ALA A 27 -3.27 8.88 5.90
C ALA A 27 -1.77 9.04 5.57
N GLU A 28 -1.22 10.23 5.82
CA GLU A 28 0.24 10.38 5.86
C GLU A 28 0.75 10.08 7.26
N HIS A 29 1.93 9.48 7.38
CA HIS A 29 2.56 9.32 8.68
C HIS A 29 2.82 10.71 9.30
N PRO A 30 2.36 10.97 10.55
CA PRO A 30 2.40 12.30 11.15
C PRO A 30 3.81 12.76 11.51
N ASN A 31 4.70 11.82 11.82
CA ASN A 31 6.04 12.10 12.36
C ASN A 31 7.16 11.97 11.33
N TRP A 32 6.88 11.49 10.12
CA TRP A 32 7.90 11.32 9.09
C TRP A 32 8.18 12.63 8.36
N GLN A 33 9.45 12.91 8.13
CA GLN A 33 9.89 14.03 7.33
C GLN A 33 9.51 13.82 5.86
N PRO A 34 9.41 14.89 5.04
CA PRO A 34 9.06 14.78 3.63
C PRO A 34 9.92 13.77 2.84
N ARG A 35 11.21 13.65 3.19
CA ARG A 35 12.14 12.70 2.57
C ARG A 35 11.87 11.25 2.95
N GLU A 36 11.33 11.01 4.14
CA GLU A 36 10.95 9.68 4.61
C GLU A 36 9.62 9.23 4.00
N LYS A 37 8.83 10.18 3.50
CA LYS A 37 7.59 9.92 2.74
C LYS A 37 7.85 9.66 1.25
N GLU A 38 9.10 9.60 0.82
CA GLU A 38 9.46 9.37 -0.59
C GLU A 38 9.10 7.94 -1.01
N SER A 39 8.84 7.79 -2.31
CA SER A 39 8.61 6.47 -2.90
C SER A 39 9.90 5.93 -3.47
N SER A 40 10.21 4.68 -3.13
CA SER A 40 11.40 3.99 -3.61
C SER A 40 11.00 2.91 -4.61
N ILE A 41 11.76 2.79 -5.69
CA ILE A 41 11.59 1.75 -6.69
C ILE A 41 12.85 0.88 -6.68
N HIS A 42 12.67 -0.42 -6.53
CA HIS A 42 13.74 -1.41 -6.58
C HIS A 42 13.58 -2.30 -7.80
N PHE A 43 14.64 -2.38 -8.59
CA PHE A 43 14.74 -3.20 -9.79
C PHE A 43 15.59 -4.43 -9.52
N ASP A 44 15.03 -5.60 -9.80
CA ASP A 44 15.82 -6.82 -9.93
C ASP A 44 16.02 -7.10 -11.42
N ALA A 45 17.29 -7.13 -11.86
CA ALA A 45 17.65 -7.33 -13.27
C ALA A 45 17.19 -8.68 -13.85
N LYS A 46 16.79 -9.63 -12.99
CA LYS A 46 16.27 -10.95 -13.38
C LYS A 46 14.75 -11.06 -13.29
N SER A 47 14.07 -10.00 -12.85
CA SER A 47 12.62 -9.98 -12.64
C SER A 47 11.93 -9.19 -13.75
N ASP A 48 10.77 -9.67 -14.20
CA ASP A 48 9.87 -8.93 -15.09
C ASP A 48 9.01 -7.90 -14.34
N SER A 49 9.26 -7.71 -13.04
CA SER A 49 8.59 -6.76 -12.16
C SER A 49 9.56 -5.93 -11.33
N TYR A 50 9.12 -4.75 -10.89
CA TYR A 50 9.83 -3.92 -9.93
C TYR A 50 9.04 -3.84 -8.62
N THR A 51 9.74 -3.73 -7.51
CA THR A 51 9.11 -3.47 -6.21
C THR A 51 9.02 -1.97 -6.00
N ILE A 52 7.84 -1.49 -5.60
CA ILE A 52 7.62 -0.12 -5.20
C ILE A 52 7.24 -0.07 -3.72
N THR A 53 7.92 0.77 -2.97
CA THR A 53 7.61 1.14 -1.59
C THR A 53 7.15 2.58 -1.61
N SER A 54 5.96 2.87 -1.11
CA SER A 54 5.44 4.23 -1.08
C SER A 54 4.76 4.55 0.24
N PHE A 55 5.19 5.65 0.82
CA PHE A 55 4.65 6.26 2.04
C PHE A 55 3.95 7.59 1.76
N ASN A 56 3.95 8.01 0.50
CA ASN A 56 3.20 9.17 0.05
C ASN A 56 1.75 8.78 -0.18
N ARG A 57 0.83 9.39 0.57
CA ARG A 57 -0.61 9.11 0.50
C ARG A 57 -1.18 9.15 -0.92
N GLY A 58 -0.79 10.14 -1.73
CA GLY A 58 -1.27 10.24 -3.10
C GLY A 58 -0.80 9.07 -3.97
N ILE A 59 0.45 8.65 -3.82
CA ILE A 59 1.06 7.60 -4.63
C ILE A 59 0.51 6.23 -4.22
N TYR A 60 0.61 5.85 -2.94
CA TYR A 60 0.19 4.50 -2.54
C TYR A 60 -1.32 4.29 -2.68
N ARG A 61 -2.17 5.31 -2.47
CA ARG A 61 -3.61 5.19 -2.75
C ARG A 61 -3.90 4.94 -4.22
N ASN A 62 -3.10 5.51 -5.11
CA ASN A 62 -3.24 5.25 -6.54
C ASN A 62 -2.72 3.85 -6.90
N LEU A 63 -1.65 3.37 -6.25
CA LEU A 63 -1.15 2.01 -6.46
C LEU A 63 -2.18 0.95 -6.07
N LEU A 64 -2.83 1.09 -4.92
CA LEU A 64 -3.82 0.12 -4.43
C LEU A 64 -5.06 0.00 -5.32
N LYS A 65 -5.32 0.98 -6.18
CA LYS A 65 -6.44 0.96 -7.14
C LYS A 65 -6.09 0.33 -8.48
N ARG A 66 -4.84 -0.09 -8.67
CA ARG A 66 -4.41 -0.67 -9.95
C ARG A 66 -4.60 -2.18 -9.91
N ASP A 67 -5.28 -2.69 -10.92
CA ASP A 67 -5.47 -4.14 -11.09
C ASP A 67 -4.16 -4.90 -11.33
N ASP A 68 -3.12 -4.21 -11.82
CA ASP A 68 -1.79 -4.77 -12.09
C ASP A 68 -0.81 -4.63 -10.91
N PHE A 69 -1.26 -4.05 -9.79
CA PHE A 69 -0.46 -3.89 -8.58
C PHE A 69 -0.64 -5.10 -7.66
N GLU A 70 0.44 -5.83 -7.46
CA GLU A 70 0.48 -6.94 -6.53
C GLU A 70 0.92 -6.44 -5.16
N LEU A 71 -0.03 -6.31 -4.23
CA LEU A 71 0.26 -5.94 -2.86
C LEU A 71 1.14 -7.01 -2.19
N LYS A 72 2.27 -6.59 -1.60
CA LYS A 72 3.09 -7.42 -0.71
C LYS A 72 2.74 -7.20 0.75
N TRP A 73 2.61 -5.94 1.17
CA TRP A 73 2.10 -5.56 2.48
C TRP A 73 1.77 -4.06 2.54
N LEU A 74 0.88 -3.71 3.46
CA LEU A 74 0.59 -2.35 3.92
C LEU A 74 1.36 -2.06 5.20
N VAL A 75 1.52 -0.77 5.49
CA VAL A 75 2.00 -0.28 6.78
C VAL A 75 0.83 0.39 7.49
N GLY A 76 0.40 -0.22 8.60
CA GLY A 76 -0.57 0.33 9.53
C GLY A 76 0.15 1.11 10.64
N LEU A 77 -0.49 2.16 11.15
CA LEU A 77 -0.03 2.96 12.27
C LEU A 77 -1.11 2.94 13.35
N ALA A 78 -0.76 2.45 14.53
CA ALA A 78 -1.60 2.51 15.71
C ALA A 78 -1.58 3.91 16.36
N GLU A 79 -2.57 4.20 17.21
CA GLU A 79 -2.67 5.50 17.89
C GLU A 79 -1.46 5.78 18.81
N ASP A 80 -0.82 4.74 19.34
CA ASP A 80 0.39 4.86 20.16
C ASP A 80 1.67 5.11 19.34
N GLY A 81 1.55 5.17 18.01
CA GLY A 81 2.67 5.36 17.09
C GLY A 81 3.36 4.07 16.66
N THR A 82 2.87 2.90 17.07
CA THR A 82 3.42 1.61 16.65
C THR A 82 3.09 1.33 15.18
N GLU A 83 4.11 0.98 14.41
CA GLU A 83 3.93 0.54 13.01
C GLU A 83 3.73 -0.97 12.93
N GLU A 84 2.74 -1.37 12.14
CA GLU A 84 2.38 -2.76 11.91
C GLU A 84 2.41 -3.09 10.42
N ARG A 85 2.94 -4.28 10.09
CA ARG A 85 2.92 -4.81 8.73
C ARG A 85 1.69 -5.66 8.52
N LEU A 86 0.91 -5.34 7.48
CA LEU A 86 -0.34 -6.02 7.13
C LEU A 86 -0.21 -6.60 5.72
N GLU A 87 -0.19 -7.92 5.57
CA GLU A 87 0.13 -8.57 4.29
C GLU A 87 -1.03 -8.55 3.29
N THR A 88 -2.25 -8.31 3.76
CA THR A 88 -3.46 -8.34 2.92
C THR A 88 -4.44 -7.22 3.30
N LEU A 89 -5.33 -6.87 2.38
CA LEU A 89 -6.45 -5.95 2.65
C LEU A 89 -7.35 -6.48 3.78
N LYS A 90 -7.55 -7.81 3.84
CA LYS A 90 -8.32 -8.46 4.91
C LYS A 90 -7.72 -8.24 6.29
N GLN A 91 -6.40 -8.40 6.44
CA GLN A 91 -5.72 -8.12 7.71
C GLN A 91 -5.87 -6.65 8.14
N ALA A 92 -5.88 -5.73 7.17
CA ALA A 92 -6.15 -4.33 7.46
C ALA A 92 -7.59 -4.12 7.93
N ALA A 93 -8.58 -4.74 7.29
CA ALA A 93 -9.99 -4.64 7.70
C ALA A 93 -10.28 -5.27 9.08
N GLU A 94 -9.56 -6.35 9.44
CA GLU A 94 -9.62 -6.95 10.78
C GLU A 94 -9.03 -6.04 11.87
N ARG A 95 -8.31 -4.98 11.49
CA ARG A 95 -7.70 -3.99 12.40
C ARG A 95 -8.17 -2.56 12.05
N PRO A 96 -9.46 -2.24 12.30
CA PRO A 96 -10.03 -0.95 11.91
C PRO A 96 -9.41 0.25 12.63
N ALA A 97 -8.80 0.03 13.80
CA ALA A 97 -8.12 1.06 14.58
C ALA A 97 -6.79 1.55 13.96
N LEU A 98 -6.21 0.81 13.00
CA LEU A 98 -4.98 1.21 12.34
C LEU A 98 -5.25 2.22 11.23
N GLN A 99 -4.42 3.26 11.16
CA GLN A 99 -4.33 4.14 9.99
C GLN A 99 -3.38 3.54 8.97
N ILE A 100 -3.71 3.60 7.68
CA ILE A 100 -2.83 3.08 6.63
C ILE A 100 -1.92 4.19 6.16
N VAL A 101 -0.61 4.03 6.35
CA VAL A 101 0.40 5.08 6.11
C VAL A 101 1.37 4.74 4.98
N GLY A 102 1.28 3.53 4.42
CA GLY A 102 2.10 3.13 3.29
C GLY A 102 1.67 1.81 2.67
N ALA A 103 2.19 1.55 1.46
CA ALA A 103 2.06 0.29 0.78
C ALA A 103 3.37 -0.14 0.12
N VAL A 104 3.59 -1.44 0.09
CA VAL A 104 4.67 -2.10 -0.63
C VAL A 104 4.09 -3.16 -1.53
N GLY A 105 4.51 -3.18 -2.78
CA GLY A 105 4.04 -4.17 -3.74
C GLY A 105 4.89 -4.21 -4.99
N THR A 106 4.44 -4.99 -5.97
CA THR A 106 5.10 -5.18 -7.26
C THR A 106 4.23 -4.67 -8.40
N LEU A 107 4.91 -4.17 -9.44
CA LEU A 107 4.31 -3.82 -10.72
C LEU A 107 5.15 -4.44 -11.84
N PRO A 108 4.52 -4.89 -12.94
CA PRO A 108 5.27 -5.40 -14.08
C PRO A 108 6.10 -4.28 -14.72
N LEU A 109 7.31 -4.59 -15.21
CA LEU A 109 8.20 -3.60 -15.84
C LEU A 109 7.54 -2.89 -17.04
N SER A 110 6.56 -3.53 -17.68
CA SER A 110 5.77 -2.95 -18.77
C SER A 110 4.95 -1.71 -18.37
N THR A 111 4.68 -1.50 -17.07
CA THR A 111 3.94 -0.31 -16.58
C THR A 111 4.81 0.93 -16.53
N LEU A 112 6.14 0.78 -16.61
CA LEU A 112 7.07 1.89 -16.67
C LEU A 112 6.98 2.57 -18.02
N LYS A 113 6.13 3.59 -18.10
CA LYS A 113 6.29 4.62 -19.12
C LYS A 113 7.52 5.45 -18.75
N MET A 114 8.70 5.03 -19.21
CA MET A 114 9.89 5.89 -19.23
C MET A 114 9.62 7.06 -20.19
N GLY A 115 8.87 8.04 -19.71
CA GLY A 115 8.70 9.32 -20.38
C GLY A 115 10.04 10.02 -20.37
N ALA A 116 10.59 10.27 -21.55
CA ALA A 116 11.75 11.12 -21.73
C ALA A 116 11.54 12.47 -21.00
N GLY A 117 12.48 12.81 -20.12
CA GLY A 117 12.79 14.17 -19.72
C GLY A 117 11.65 15.01 -19.13
N ARG A 118 11.45 14.89 -17.81
CA ARG A 118 11.26 16.09 -17.00
C ARG A 118 12.37 16.08 -15.95
N GLN A 119 13.32 17.01 -16.08
CA GLN A 119 14.23 17.36 -14.99
C GLN A 119 13.37 17.77 -13.80
N SER A 120 13.22 16.86 -12.84
CA SER A 120 12.85 17.20 -11.48
C SER A 120 14.12 17.03 -10.66
N ASP A 121 14.53 18.07 -9.95
CA ASP A 121 15.73 18.15 -9.11
C ASP A 121 15.74 17.18 -7.91
N HIS A 122 14.88 16.15 -7.92
CA HIS A 122 14.89 15.09 -6.92
C HIS A 122 15.84 13.98 -7.35
N LEU A 123 16.98 13.94 -6.66
CA LEU A 123 18.02 12.92 -6.70
C LEU A 123 17.44 11.50 -6.55
N SER A 124 16.96 10.91 -7.65
CA SER A 124 16.75 9.48 -7.73
C SER A 124 18.12 8.83 -7.92
N ARG A 125 18.83 8.57 -6.81
CA ARG A 125 20.10 7.83 -6.85
C ARG A 125 19.79 6.36 -7.11
N VAL A 126 19.87 5.93 -8.37
CA VAL A 126 19.88 4.52 -8.74
C VAL A 126 21.18 3.92 -8.21
N VAL A 127 21.11 3.16 -7.12
CA VAL A 127 22.25 2.41 -6.60
C VAL A 127 22.22 1.02 -7.23
N GLY A 128 23.00 0.83 -8.30
CA GLY A 128 23.35 -0.49 -8.78
C GLY A 128 24.59 -0.99 -8.03
N THR A 129 24.46 -2.09 -7.30
CA THR A 129 25.59 -2.86 -6.78
C THR A 129 26.00 -3.89 -7.83
N TYR A 130 27.27 -3.83 -8.26
CA TYR A 130 27.93 -4.80 -9.15
C TYR A 130 28.40 -6.04 -8.40
#